data_AF-A0A6A6IX68-F1
#
_entry.id   AF-A0A6A6IX68-F1
#
_cell.length_a   1.000
_cell.length_b   1.000
_cell.length_c   1.000
_cell.angle_alpha   90.00
_cell.angle_beta   90.00
_cell.angle_gamma   90.00
#
_symmetry.space_group_name_H-M   'P 1'
#
loop_
_entity.id
_entity.type
_entity.pdbx_description
1 polymer ?
#
loop_
_entity_poly.entity_id
_entity_poly.type
_entity_poly.pdbx_seq_one_letter_code
_entity_poly.pdbx_strand_id
1 'polypeptide(L)'
;MAAKIIFTAVATFTRLSVLCFYYRLVQDSDKRVFRWAVHANVIYSVAIFIFIFLSIFQCIPVRNYWTFGAPEGSCFNEGTVTLVSGIINCIADFLRTVTPIPMVAKRIAVVILFSLGFIVTIAGIVRTWYIYKSLVLEYDQTWYAYPLWIAAAIEIDLGWYVLTFACSLALSGR
;
A
#
# COMPACT_ATOMS: atom_id res chain seq x y z
N MET A 1 -7.96 12.56 -10.08
CA MET A 1 -8.38 12.40 -8.67
C MET A 1 -9.15 11.10 -8.38
N ALA A 2 -10.28 10.81 -9.04
CA ALA A 2 -11.15 9.66 -8.71
C ALA A 2 -10.42 8.30 -8.71
N ALA A 3 -9.65 7.99 -9.77
CA ALA A 3 -8.91 6.73 -9.86
C ALA A 3 -7.91 6.54 -8.70
N LYS A 4 -7.24 7.62 -8.26
CA LYS A 4 -6.30 7.60 -7.13
C LYS A 4 -7.01 7.23 -5.83
N ILE A 5 -8.19 7.80 -5.58
CA ILE A 5 -9.01 7.52 -4.39
C ILE A 5 -9.48 6.07 -4.38
N ILE A 6 -10.02 5.58 -5.50
CA ILE A 6 -10.52 4.20 -5.60
C ILE A 6 -9.37 3.22 -5.41
N PHE A 7 -8.25 3.43 -6.10
CA PHE A 7 -7.07 2.58 -5.98
C PHE A 7 -6.55 2.52 -4.54
N THR A 8 -6.37 3.68 -3.90
CA THR A 8 -5.88 3.75 -2.52
C THR A 8 -6.85 3.09 -1.54
N ALA A 9 -8.16 3.27 -1.71
CA ALA A 9 -9.17 2.58 -0.92
C ALA A 9 -9.08 1.06 -1.06
N VAL A 10 -9.08 0.54 -2.29
CA VAL A 10 -8.92 -0.90 -2.56
C VAL A 10 -7.63 -1.44 -1.95
N ALA A 11 -6.50 -0.75 -2.14
CA ALA A 11 -5.23 -1.13 -1.58
C ALA A 11 -5.25 -1.19 -0.04
N THR A 12 -5.89 -0.22 0.63
CA THR A 12 -6.03 -0.23 2.09
C THR A 12 -6.87 -1.39 2.58
N PHE A 13 -8.00 -1.69 1.93
CA PHE A 13 -8.84 -2.82 2.30
C PHE A 13 -8.13 -4.16 2.09
N THR A 14 -7.40 -4.34 1.00
CA THR A 14 -6.59 -5.54 0.75
C THR A 14 -5.53 -5.74 1.84
N ARG A 15 -4.78 -4.69 2.18
CA ARG A 15 -3.77 -4.73 3.26
C ARG A 15 -4.39 -5.04 4.62
N LEU A 16 -5.53 -4.43 4.96
CA LEU A 16 -6.25 -4.69 6.20
C LEU A 16 -6.76 -6.14 6.27
N SER A 17 -7.26 -6.70 5.17
CA SER A 17 -7.71 -8.09 5.09
C SER A 17 -6.57 -9.07 5.40
N VAL A 18 -5.39 -8.86 4.80
CA VAL A 18 -4.19 -9.67 5.08
C VAL A 18 -3.74 -9.52 6.53
N LEU A 19 -3.77 -8.31 7.09
CA LEU A 19 -3.45 -8.06 8.50
C LEU A 19 -4.43 -8.75 9.47
N CYS A 20 -5.73 -8.74 9.17
CA CYS A 20 -6.75 -9.47 9.93
C CYS A 20 -6.50 -10.98 9.90
N PHE A 21 -6.08 -11.52 8.76
CA PHE A 21 -5.67 -12.93 8.66
C PHE A 21 -4.45 -13.22 9.55
N TYR A 22 -3.42 -12.37 9.52
CA TYR A 22 -2.26 -12.50 10.41
C TYR A 22 -2.64 -12.41 11.89
N TYR A 23 -3.58 -11.53 12.25
CA TYR A 23 -4.08 -11.43 13.61
C TYR A 23 -4.73 -12.74 14.08
N ARG A 24 -5.58 -13.37 13.25
CA ARG A 24 -6.16 -14.68 13.55
C ARG A 24 -5.11 -15.78 13.69
N LEU A 25 -4.12 -15.81 12.80
CA LEU A 25 -3.05 -16.82 12.84
C LEU A 25 -2.21 -16.75 14.13
N VAL A 26 -2.08 -15.55 14.69
CA VAL A 26 -1.25 -15.28 15.87
C VAL A 26 -1.99 -15.33 17.18
N GLN A 27 -3.33 -15.25 17.16
CA GLN A 27 -4.12 -15.45 18.37
C GLN A 27 -3.79 -16.79 19.06
N ASP A 28 -3.34 -17.80 18.30
CA ASP A 28 -2.86 -19.10 18.79
C ASP A 28 -1.43 -19.10 19.36
N SER A 29 -0.66 -18.01 19.23
CA SER A 29 0.77 -17.99 19.55
C SER A 29 1.15 -16.80 20.44
N ASP A 30 1.75 -17.07 21.59
CA ASP A 30 2.03 -16.06 22.63
C ASP A 30 3.27 -15.17 22.37
N LYS A 31 3.41 -14.62 21.16
CA LYS A 31 4.51 -13.69 20.82
C LYS A 31 4.05 -12.24 20.90
N ARG A 32 4.27 -11.60 22.05
CA ARG A 32 3.86 -10.20 22.33
C ARG A 32 4.44 -9.16 21.36
N VAL A 33 5.68 -9.34 20.92
CA VAL A 33 6.36 -8.44 19.94
C VAL A 33 5.62 -8.43 18.60
N PHE A 34 5.19 -9.60 18.13
CA PHE A 34 4.49 -9.72 16.86
C PHE A 34 3.10 -9.07 16.93
N ARG A 35 2.36 -9.23 18.05
CA ARG A 35 1.07 -8.56 18.25
C ARG A 35 1.21 -7.03 18.13
N TRP A 36 2.22 -6.45 18.77
CA TRP A 36 2.51 -5.01 18.67
C TRP A 36 2.84 -4.59 17.24
N ALA A 37 3.63 -5.37 16.50
CA ALA A 37 3.94 -5.10 15.11
C ALA A 37 2.69 -5.12 14.22
N VAL A 38 1.77 -6.07 14.42
CA VAL A 38 0.48 -6.09 13.70
C VAL A 38 -0.38 -4.88 14.04
N HIS A 39 -0.50 -4.51 15.32
CA HIS A 39 -1.24 -3.32 15.72
C HIS A 39 -0.66 -2.05 15.09
N ALA A 40 0.67 -1.90 15.05
CA ALA A 40 1.32 -0.77 14.39
C ALA A 40 0.96 -0.71 12.89
N ASN A 41 0.96 -1.85 12.20
CA ASN A 41 0.60 -1.93 10.78
C ASN A 41 -0.90 -1.62 10.54
N VAL A 42 -1.79 -2.01 11.44
CA VAL A 42 -3.22 -1.68 11.37
C VAL A 42 -3.42 -0.18 11.56
N ILE A 43 -2.83 0.41 12.61
CA ILE A 43 -2.89 1.86 12.86
C ILE A 43 -2.38 2.64 11.64
N TYR A 44 -1.26 2.20 11.06
CA TYR A 44 -0.71 2.83 9.86
C TYR A 44 -1.66 2.72 8.66
N SER A 45 -2.29 1.58 8.44
CA SER A 45 -3.24 1.37 7.33
C SER A 45 -4.51 2.23 7.49
N VAL A 46 -5.00 2.36 8.72
CA VAL A 46 -6.13 3.26 9.05
C VAL A 46 -5.73 4.74 8.87
N ALA A 47 -4.51 5.12 9.27
CA ALA A 47 -4.02 6.48 9.07
C ALA A 47 -3.98 6.85 7.57
N ILE A 48 -3.50 5.95 6.70
CA ILE A 48 -3.54 6.17 5.24
C ILE A 48 -4.97 6.38 4.75
N PHE A 49 -5.91 5.57 5.23
CA PHE A 49 -7.32 5.69 4.84
C PHE A 49 -7.89 7.07 5.20
N ILE A 50 -7.55 7.60 6.39
CA ILE A 50 -7.93 8.96 6.79
C ILE A 50 -7.24 10.01 5.91
N PHE A 51 -5.96 9.82 5.58
CA PHE A 51 -5.22 10.71 4.69
C PHE A 51 -5.87 10.84 3.30
N ILE A 52 -6.55 9.80 2.80
CA ILE A 52 -7.30 9.88 1.53
C ILE A 52 -8.40 10.94 1.64
N PHE A 53 -9.18 10.96 2.72
CA PHE A 53 -10.21 11.98 2.93
C PHE A 53 -9.61 13.39 3.01
N LEU A 54 -8.47 13.54 3.69
CA LEU A 54 -7.77 14.82 3.73
C LEU A 54 -7.23 15.24 2.36
N SER A 55 -6.81 14.29 1.53
CA SER A 55 -6.32 14.57 0.17
C SER A 55 -7.42 15.09 -0.77
N ILE A 56 -8.69 14.83 -0.47
CA ILE A 56 -9.83 15.44 -1.19
C ILE A 56 -9.85 16.95 -0.94
N PHE A 57 -9.49 17.39 0.27
CA PHE A 57 -9.42 18.78 0.68
C PHE A 57 -8.02 19.40 0.53
N GLN A 58 -7.19 18.89 -0.38
CA GLN A 58 -5.82 19.40 -0.59
C GLN A 58 -5.74 20.85 -1.10
N CYS A 59 -6.86 21.40 -1.59
CA CYS A 59 -6.99 22.77 -2.05
C CYS A 59 -8.06 23.50 -1.24
N ILE A 60 -7.80 24.75 -0.88
CA ILE A 60 -8.77 25.60 -0.19
C ILE A 60 -8.96 26.88 -1.04
N PRO A 61 -10.13 27.06 -1.70
CA PRO A 61 -11.27 26.15 -1.82
C PRO A 61 -11.01 24.97 -2.78
N VAL A 62 -11.72 23.85 -2.59
CA VAL A 62 -11.59 22.61 -3.40
C VAL A 62 -11.81 22.86 -4.90
N ARG A 63 -12.62 23.87 -5.25
CA ARG A 63 -12.85 24.28 -6.65
C ARG A 63 -11.56 24.64 -7.37
N ASN A 64 -10.55 25.15 -6.66
CA ASN A 64 -9.28 25.58 -7.25
C ASN A 64 -8.50 24.42 -7.88
N TYR A 65 -8.77 23.18 -7.48
CA TYR A 65 -8.17 22.00 -8.11
C TYR A 65 -8.57 21.85 -9.59
N TRP A 66 -9.78 22.27 -9.94
CA TRP A 66 -10.35 22.10 -11.29
C TRP A 66 -10.23 23.37 -12.16
N THR A 67 -9.73 24.47 -11.60
CA THR A 67 -9.59 25.74 -12.33
C THR A 67 -8.18 25.89 -12.90
N PHE A 68 -8.09 26.06 -14.22
CA PHE A 68 -6.84 26.44 -14.88
C PHE A 68 -6.44 27.87 -14.45
N GLY A 69 -5.21 28.05 -13.97
CA GLY A 69 -4.72 29.35 -13.48
C GLY A 69 -5.15 29.69 -12.05
N ALA A 70 -5.38 28.70 -11.19
CA ALA A 70 -5.66 28.91 -9.77
C ALA A 70 -4.56 29.75 -9.08
N PRO A 71 -4.91 30.57 -8.07
CA PRO A 71 -3.94 31.41 -7.36
C PRO A 71 -2.83 30.58 -6.71
N GLU A 72 -1.60 31.05 -6.86
CA GLU A 72 -0.40 30.41 -6.29
C GLU A 72 -0.55 30.25 -4.77
N GLY A 73 -0.26 29.06 -4.25
CA GLY A 73 -0.38 28.73 -2.82
C GLY A 73 -1.77 28.28 -2.35
N SER A 74 -2.78 28.22 -3.22
CA SER A 74 -4.12 27.72 -2.84
C SER A 74 -4.24 26.19 -2.76
N CYS A 75 -3.25 25.47 -3.28
CA CYS A 75 -3.20 24.00 -3.31
C CYS A 75 -1.82 23.52 -2.86
N PHE A 76 -1.78 22.38 -2.14
CA PHE A 76 -0.53 21.68 -1.89
C PHE A 76 0.04 21.07 -3.17
N ASN A 77 1.37 20.93 -3.22
CA ASN A 77 2.06 20.29 -4.35
C ASN A 77 1.74 18.79 -4.39
N GLU A 78 0.85 18.39 -5.31
CA GLU A 78 0.39 17.00 -5.45
C GLU A 78 1.55 16.03 -5.69
N GLY A 79 2.57 16.44 -6.47
CA GLY A 79 3.73 15.63 -6.77
C GLY A 79 4.54 15.25 -5.53
N THR A 80 4.87 16.25 -4.72
CA THR A 80 5.67 16.07 -3.51
C THR A 80 4.94 15.19 -2.49
N VAL A 81 3.64 15.44 -2.26
CA VAL A 81 2.83 14.67 -1.32
C VAL A 81 2.67 13.23 -1.78
N THR A 82 2.44 13.01 -3.07
CA THR A 82 2.28 11.67 -3.65
C THR A 82 3.59 10.87 -3.61
N LEU A 83 4.74 11.54 -3.81
CA LEU A 83 6.05 10.91 -3.71
C LEU A 83 6.38 10.48 -2.28
N VAL A 84 6.24 11.39 -1.32
CA VAL A 84 6.51 11.11 0.09
C VAL A 84 5.61 9.97 0.57
N SER A 85 4.32 10.02 0.26
CA SER A 85 3.41 8.92 0.61
C SER A 85 3.78 7.61 -0.08
N GLY A 86 4.23 7.63 -1.34
CA GLY A 86 4.74 6.44 -2.04
C GLY A 86 5.92 5.78 -1.32
N ILE A 87 6.90 6.58 -0.89
CA ILE A 87 8.08 6.09 -0.15
C ILE A 87 7.68 5.46 1.17
N ILE A 88 6.84 6.13 1.96
CA ILE A 88 6.38 5.62 3.27
C ILE A 88 5.60 4.31 3.06
N ASN A 89 4.76 4.22 2.03
CA ASN A 89 4.04 2.99 1.70
C ASN A 89 4.98 1.83 1.34
N CYS A 90 6.04 2.08 0.57
CA CYS A 90 7.05 1.06 0.25
C CYS A 90 7.72 0.51 1.51
N ILE A 91 8.11 1.40 2.43
CA ILE A 91 8.71 1.00 3.71
C ILE A 91 7.72 0.16 4.51
N ALA A 92 6.46 0.59 4.57
CA ALA A 92 5.43 -0.16 5.28
C ALA A 92 5.15 -1.54 4.66
N ASP A 93 5.13 -1.66 3.33
CA ASP A 93 4.96 -2.96 2.65
C ASP A 93 6.14 -3.90 2.94
N PHE A 94 7.37 -3.36 3.02
CA PHE A 94 8.54 -4.13 3.45
C PHE A 94 8.40 -4.60 4.90
N LEU A 95 8.02 -3.71 5.83
CA LEU A 95 7.80 -4.04 7.23
C LEU A 95 6.70 -5.11 7.40
N ARG A 96 5.58 -4.99 6.67
CA ARG A 96 4.50 -5.98 6.66
C ARG A 96 4.99 -7.35 6.20
N THR A 97 5.81 -7.38 5.15
CA THR A 97 6.39 -8.63 4.60
C THR A 97 7.37 -9.29 5.57
N VAL A 98 8.17 -8.50 6.31
CA VAL A 98 9.18 -9.02 7.25
C VAL A 98 8.59 -9.46 8.59
N THR A 99 7.53 -8.79 9.05
CA THR A 99 6.87 -9.04 10.35
C THR A 99 6.54 -10.53 10.63
N PRO A 100 5.97 -11.33 9.70
CA PRO A 100 5.61 -12.74 9.93
C PRO A 100 6.75 -13.76 9.83
N ILE A 101 7.92 -13.39 9.32
CA ILE A 101 9.05 -14.31 9.10
C ILE A 101 9.55 -15.02 10.37
N PRO A 102 9.85 -14.33 11.49
CA PRO A 102 10.46 -14.96 12.67
C PRO A 102 9.52 -15.92 13.41
N MET A 103 8.26 -16.03 13.00
CA MET A 103 7.25 -16.80 13.70
C MET A 103 7.07 -18.21 13.16
N VAL A 104 7.29 -18.43 11.85
CA VAL A 104 6.90 -19.68 11.15
C VAL A 104 7.98 -20.20 10.20
N ALA A 105 9.26 -20.02 10.55
CA ALA A 105 10.44 -20.34 9.74
C ALA A 105 10.59 -21.82 9.29
N LYS A 106 9.68 -22.73 9.66
CA LYS A 106 9.78 -24.17 9.35
C LYS A 106 8.76 -24.69 8.32
N ARG A 107 7.95 -23.84 7.69
CA ARG A 107 6.90 -24.28 6.74
C ARG A 107 7.15 -23.73 5.35
N ILE A 108 7.07 -24.59 4.33
CA ILE A 108 7.16 -24.23 2.89
C ILE A 108 6.18 -23.10 2.53
N ALA A 109 5.01 -23.09 3.17
CA ALA A 109 4.02 -22.02 3.13
C ALA A 109 4.61 -20.61 3.32
N VAL A 110 5.59 -20.45 4.22
CA VAL A 110 6.20 -19.14 4.52
C VAL A 110 7.14 -18.68 3.42
N VAL A 111 7.89 -19.61 2.81
CA VAL A 111 8.76 -19.28 1.68
C VAL A 111 7.94 -18.72 0.52
N ILE A 112 6.79 -19.31 0.25
CA ILE A 112 5.86 -18.86 -0.81
C ILE A 112 5.22 -17.51 -0.45
N LEU A 113 4.75 -17.34 0.79
CA LEU A 113 4.19 -16.05 1.23
C LEU A 113 5.23 -14.92 1.22
N PHE A 114 6.48 -15.23 1.57
CA PHE A 114 7.58 -14.28 1.57
C PHE A 114 8.00 -13.88 0.15
N SER A 115 8.14 -14.84 -0.77
CA SER A 115 8.50 -14.53 -2.16
C SER A 115 7.43 -13.64 -2.82
N LEU A 116 6.15 -13.94 -2.61
CA LEU A 116 5.05 -13.10 -3.10
C LEU A 116 5.08 -11.71 -2.46
N GLY A 117 5.29 -11.60 -1.15
CA GLY A 117 5.42 -10.31 -0.46
C GLY A 117 6.58 -9.46 -1.01
N PHE A 118 7.71 -10.08 -1.34
CA PHE A 118 8.85 -9.39 -1.93
C PHE A 118 8.51 -8.84 -3.33
N ILE A 119 7.81 -9.62 -4.17
CA ILE A 119 7.37 -9.16 -5.49
C ILE A 119 6.42 -7.95 -5.35
N VAL A 120 5.48 -7.99 -4.40
CA VAL A 120 4.59 -6.85 -4.11
C VAL A 120 5.40 -5.62 -3.71
N THR A 121 6.42 -5.76 -2.85
CA THR A 121 7.28 -4.62 -2.46
C THR A 121 8.07 -4.05 -3.64
N ILE A 122 8.57 -4.89 -4.55
CA ILE A 122 9.26 -4.44 -5.77
C ILE A 122 8.29 -3.66 -6.65
N ALA A 123 7.07 -4.16 -6.85
CA ALA A 123 6.04 -3.45 -7.63
C ALA A 123 5.73 -2.05 -7.03
N GLY A 124 5.65 -1.95 -5.70
CA GLY A 124 5.48 -0.67 -5.00
C GLY A 124 6.66 0.30 -5.21
N ILE A 125 7.90 -0.20 -5.19
CA ILE A 125 9.11 0.61 -5.45
C ILE A 125 9.10 1.12 -6.89
N VAL A 126 8.83 0.23 -7.86
CA VAL A 126 8.72 0.59 -9.28
C VAL A 126 7.64 1.66 -9.49
N ARG A 127 6.47 1.49 -8.87
CA ARG A 127 5.40 2.49 -8.90
C ARG A 127 5.89 3.84 -8.37
N THR A 128 6.57 3.85 -7.23
CA THR A 128 7.09 5.08 -6.60
C THR A 128 8.17 5.76 -7.46
N TRP A 129 8.97 4.98 -8.17
CA TRP A 129 9.94 5.51 -9.13
C TRP A 129 9.26 6.18 -10.32
N TYR A 130 8.20 5.58 -10.87
CA TYR A 130 7.41 6.22 -11.93
C TYR A 130 6.65 7.45 -11.43
N ILE A 131 6.19 7.48 -10.17
CA ILE A 131 5.63 8.69 -9.52
C ILE A 131 6.68 9.81 -9.53
N TYR A 132 7.92 9.51 -9.11
CA TYR A 132 9.01 10.49 -9.13
C TYR A 132 9.29 11.02 -10.53
N LYS A 133 9.40 10.11 -11.51
CA LYS A 133 9.64 10.47 -12.91
C LYS A 133 8.53 11.33 -13.50
N SER A 134 7.28 10.93 -13.28
CA SER A 134 6.09 11.64 -13.75
C SER A 134 5.97 13.01 -13.09
N LEU A 135 6.04 13.10 -11.77
CA LEU A 135 5.60 14.32 -11.06
C LEU A 135 6.73 15.32 -10.77
N VAL A 136 8.00 14.92 -10.87
CA VAL A 136 9.14 15.79 -10.50
C VAL A 136 10.06 16.11 -11.67
N LEU A 137 10.29 15.17 -12.58
CA LEU A 137 11.32 15.31 -13.62
C LEU A 137 10.77 15.68 -14.99
N GLU A 138 9.62 15.15 -15.40
CA GLU A 138 9.16 15.27 -16.79
C GLU A 138 7.73 15.79 -16.89
N TYR A 139 7.45 16.55 -17.96
CA TYR A 139 6.16 17.20 -18.17
C TYR A 139 5.06 16.22 -18.63
N ASP A 140 5.45 15.16 -19.37
CA ASP A 140 4.53 14.18 -19.94
C ASP A 140 4.03 13.17 -18.92
N GLN A 141 3.01 13.58 -18.15
CA GLN A 141 2.36 12.73 -17.14
C GLN A 141 1.73 11.47 -17.74
N THR A 142 1.20 11.53 -18.96
CA THR A 142 0.45 10.43 -19.58
C THR A 142 1.34 9.24 -19.93
N TRP A 143 2.58 9.49 -20.38
CA TRP A 143 3.53 8.44 -20.77
C TRP A 143 4.01 7.65 -19.55
N TYR A 144 4.36 8.33 -18.46
CA TYR A 144 4.84 7.70 -17.23
C TYR A 144 3.73 7.19 -16.31
N ALA A 145 2.49 7.69 -16.46
CA ALA A 145 1.34 7.15 -15.74
C ALA A 145 0.99 5.72 -16.17
N TYR A 146 1.18 5.35 -17.44
CA TYR A 146 0.85 4.01 -17.93
C TYR A 146 1.59 2.88 -17.17
N PRO A 147 2.93 2.85 -17.07
CA PRO A 147 3.64 1.82 -16.32
C PRO A 147 3.36 1.87 -14.81
N LEU A 148 3.05 3.06 -14.27
CA LEU A 148 2.63 3.25 -12.89
C LEU A 148 1.32 2.50 -12.59
N TRP A 149 0.33 2.59 -13.48
CA TRP A 149 -0.96 1.89 -13.32
C TRP A 149 -0.81 0.37 -13.49
N ILE A 150 0.08 -0.09 -14.37
CA ILE A 150 0.40 -1.51 -14.48
C ILE A 150 1.00 -2.05 -13.18
N ALA A 151 2.00 -1.35 -12.62
CA ALA A 151 2.61 -1.74 -11.35
C ALA A 151 1.58 -1.76 -10.21
N ALA A 152 0.67 -0.78 -10.20
CA ALA A 152 -0.43 -0.70 -9.26
C ALA A 152 -1.43 -1.87 -9.39
N ALA A 153 -1.78 -2.29 -10.61
CA ALA A 153 -2.65 -3.44 -10.85
C ALA A 153 -2.00 -4.73 -10.31
N ILE A 154 -0.73 -4.96 -10.67
CA ILE A 154 0.05 -6.11 -10.21
C ILE A 154 0.11 -6.18 -8.68
N GLU A 155 0.29 -5.03 -8.00
CA GLU A 155 0.30 -4.95 -6.53
C GLU A 155 -1.00 -5.47 -5.90
N ILE A 156 -2.16 -5.09 -6.46
CA ILE A 156 -3.47 -5.49 -5.94
C ILE A 156 -3.75 -6.96 -6.25
N ASP A 157 -3.49 -7.40 -7.48
CA ASP A 157 -3.74 -8.78 -7.90
C ASP A 157 -2.91 -9.76 -7.08
N LEU A 158 -1.61 -9.47 -6.89
CA LEU A 158 -0.73 -10.28 -6.04
C LEU A 158 -1.16 -10.26 -4.57
N GLY A 159 -1.63 -9.12 -4.05
CA GLY A 159 -2.19 -9.04 -2.71
C GLY A 159 -3.39 -9.98 -2.51
N TRP A 160 -4.27 -10.07 -3.51
CA TRP A 160 -5.41 -10.98 -3.48
C TRP A 160 -4.99 -12.45 -3.57
N TYR A 161 -4.01 -12.79 -4.41
CA TYR A 161 -3.45 -14.13 -4.47
C TYR A 161 -2.82 -14.55 -3.13
N VAL A 162 -2.06 -13.66 -2.48
CA VAL A 162 -1.48 -13.89 -1.14
C VAL A 162 -2.57 -14.21 -0.12
N LEU A 163 -3.65 -13.42 -0.09
CA LEU A 163 -4.78 -13.65 0.82
C LEU A 163 -5.44 -15.01 0.59
N THR A 164 -5.70 -15.35 -0.67
CA THR A 164 -6.37 -16.60 -1.05
C THR A 164 -5.51 -17.81 -0.70
N PHE A 165 -4.23 -17.77 -1.02
CA PHE A 165 -3.27 -18.81 -0.67
C PHE A 165 -3.14 -18.98 0.84
N ALA A 166 -3.03 -17.87 1.58
CA ALA A 166 -2.97 -17.88 3.03
C ALA A 166 -4.23 -18.51 3.65
N CYS A 167 -5.42 -18.17 3.13
CA CYS A 167 -6.69 -18.76 3.58
C CYS A 167 -6.75 -20.27 3.30
N SER A 168 -6.33 -20.71 2.10
CA SER A 168 -6.28 -22.13 1.73
C SER A 168 -5.37 -22.94 2.67
N LEU A 169 -4.19 -22.40 3.00
CA LEU A 169 -3.27 -23.02 3.96
C LEU A 169 -3.87 -23.13 5.36
N ALA A 170 -4.64 -22.13 5.81
CA ALA A 170 -5.30 -22.17 7.11
C ALA A 170 -6.41 -23.24 7.17
N LEU A 171 -7.06 -23.54 6.05
CA LEU A 171 -8.06 -24.60 5.95
C LEU A 171 -7.41 -26.00 5.88
N SER A 172 -6.30 -26.15 5.17
CA SER A 172 -5.58 -27.44 5.04
C SER A 172 -4.86 -27.88 6.32
N GLY A 173 -4.66 -26.98 7.29
CA GLY A 173 -3.96 -27.24 8.54
C GLY A 173 -4.86 -27.65 9.72
N ARG A 174 -6.19 -27.75 9.51
CA ARG A 174 -7.15 -28.36 10.44
C ARG A 174 -7.51 -29.75 9.95
#